data_AF-A0ABC8YT66-F1
#
_entry.id   AF-A0ABC8YT66-F1
#
_cell.length_a   1.000
_cell.length_b   1.000
_cell.length_c   1.000
_cell.angle_alpha   90.00
_cell.angle_beta   90.00
_cell.angle_gamma   90.00
#
_symmetry.space_group_name_H-M   'P 1'
#
loop_
_entity.id
_entity.type
_entity.pdbx_description
1 polymer ?
#
loop_
_entity_poly.entity_id
_entity_poly.type
_entity_poly.pdbx_seq_one_letter_code
_entity_poly.pdbx_strand_id
1 'polypeptide(L)'
;MSRLRALWQASFNATKRALVWSADDLIPPSERYIFNFNSKDELKKWHLYSDSEYGGLSSASLEITDSAAGADTSLTGVFSGNLSSDMSEGSTWRIRRYGFCGMRSKKFNGFIDLDAYDTIAMKIKGDGRCYISTIYTENWVNSPGQQEDNSWQAFVCTPQDRWQILKIPLDHYLPTWRGNVIEAKLEMNPARIVGMSLSVNAEGGVPGAKTGTGDFRLEVDWIKALRTV
;
A
#
# COMPACT_ATOMS: atom_id res chain seq x y z
N MET A 1 -25.46 4.49 -15.80
CA MET A 1 -25.78 3.15 -16.36
C MET A 1 -24.73 2.05 -16.05
N SER A 2 -23.92 2.12 -14.98
CA SER A 2 -22.81 1.16 -14.75
C SER A 2 -23.03 0.10 -13.67
N ARG A 3 -23.85 0.34 -12.63
CA ARG A 3 -24.03 -0.60 -11.50
C ARG A 3 -24.82 -1.86 -11.83
N LEU A 4 -25.88 -1.73 -12.65
CA LEU A 4 -26.72 -2.85 -13.07
C LEU A 4 -25.97 -3.84 -13.97
N ARG A 5 -25.12 -3.34 -14.88
CA ARG A 5 -24.25 -4.19 -15.71
C ARG A 5 -23.19 -4.90 -14.88
N ALA A 6 -22.58 -4.21 -13.91
CA ALA A 6 -21.62 -4.83 -13.00
C ALA A 6 -22.25 -5.96 -12.17
N LEU A 7 -23.47 -5.75 -11.65
CA LEU A 7 -24.23 -6.78 -10.93
C LEU A 7 -24.58 -7.98 -11.82
N TRP A 8 -25.02 -7.73 -13.05
CA TRP A 8 -25.29 -8.79 -14.03
C TRP A 8 -24.03 -9.58 -14.39
N GLN A 9 -22.92 -8.90 -14.62
CA GLN A 9 -21.63 -9.54 -14.91
C GLN A 9 -21.15 -10.39 -13.72
N ALA A 10 -21.28 -9.86 -12.50
CA ALA A 10 -20.93 -10.57 -11.28
C ALA A 10 -21.81 -11.82 -11.07
N SER A 11 -23.12 -11.70 -11.26
CA SER A 11 -24.07 -12.82 -11.16
C SER A 11 -23.83 -13.89 -12.23
N PHE A 12 -23.55 -13.48 -13.47
CA PHE A 12 -23.24 -14.39 -14.56
C PHE A 12 -21.90 -15.10 -14.34
N ASN A 13 -20.87 -14.37 -13.88
CA ASN A 13 -19.58 -14.97 -13.54
C ASN A 13 -19.68 -15.92 -12.35
N ALA A 14 -20.49 -15.59 -11.34
CA ALA A 14 -20.75 -16.47 -10.20
C ALA A 14 -21.45 -17.76 -10.64
N THR A 15 -22.48 -17.65 -11.48
CA THR A 15 -23.21 -18.81 -12.04
C THR A 15 -22.30 -19.66 -12.93
N LYS A 16 -21.44 -19.04 -13.75
CA LYS A 16 -20.47 -19.74 -14.59
C LYS A 16 -19.43 -20.50 -13.75
N ARG A 17 -18.93 -19.89 -12.67
CA ARG A 17 -18.04 -20.54 -11.70
C ARG A 17 -18.72 -21.70 -10.95
N ALA A 18 -20.00 -21.59 -10.65
CA ALA A 18 -20.76 -22.66 -10.00
C ALA A 18 -21.01 -23.86 -10.93
N LEU A 19 -21.13 -23.63 -12.24
CA LEU A 19 -21.39 -24.68 -13.25
C LEU A 19 -20.12 -25.38 -13.74
N VAL A 20 -18.98 -24.70 -13.76
CA VAL A 20 -17.69 -25.28 -14.17
C VAL A 20 -17.03 -25.87 -12.93
N TRP A 21 -17.35 -27.12 -12.64
CA TRP A 21 -16.85 -27.89 -11.49
C TRP A 21 -15.40 -28.37 -11.75
N SER A 22 -14.48 -27.44 -11.98
CA SER A 22 -13.03 -27.72 -12.01
C SER A 22 -12.48 -27.61 -10.60
N ALA A 23 -11.75 -28.64 -10.14
CA ALA A 23 -11.05 -28.58 -8.85
C ALA A 23 -10.04 -27.41 -8.78
N ASP A 24 -9.51 -26.99 -9.94
CA ASP A 24 -8.61 -25.85 -10.07
C ASP A 24 -9.34 -24.49 -9.94
N ASP A 25 -10.66 -24.45 -10.13
CA ASP A 25 -11.49 -23.24 -9.91
C ASP A 25 -12.00 -23.14 -8.46
N LEU A 26 -11.97 -24.23 -7.68
CA LEU A 26 -12.36 -24.28 -6.27
C LEU A 26 -11.27 -23.74 -5.35
N ILE A 27 -10.01 -23.87 -5.75
CA ILE A 27 -8.86 -23.46 -4.96
C ILE A 27 -8.28 -22.20 -5.60
N PRO A 28 -8.46 -21.01 -5.00
CA PRO A 28 -7.85 -19.80 -5.52
C PRO A 28 -6.33 -19.97 -5.63
N PRO A 29 -5.65 -19.28 -6.58
CA PRO A 29 -4.21 -19.37 -6.73
C PRO A 29 -3.48 -19.12 -5.40
N SER A 30 -2.34 -19.77 -5.20
CA SER A 30 -1.52 -19.56 -4.00
C SER A 30 -0.97 -18.14 -3.88
N GLU A 31 -0.92 -17.40 -5.00
CA GLU A 31 -0.52 -16.00 -5.03
C GLU A 31 -1.35 -15.18 -6.02
N ARG A 32 -1.55 -13.90 -5.69
CA ARG A 32 -2.21 -12.91 -6.55
C ARG A 32 -1.43 -11.62 -6.57
N TYR A 33 -1.06 -11.15 -7.77
CA TYR A 33 -0.48 -9.82 -7.93
C TYR A 33 -1.50 -8.73 -7.60
N ILE A 34 -1.06 -7.78 -6.78
CA ILE A 34 -1.80 -6.54 -6.49
C ILE A 34 -1.17 -5.40 -7.29
N PHE A 35 0.15 -5.26 -7.21
CA PHE A 35 0.94 -4.28 -7.95
C PHE A 35 2.21 -4.92 -8.51
N ASN A 36 2.62 -4.49 -9.71
CA ASN A 36 3.80 -5.00 -10.39
C ASN A 36 4.52 -3.83 -11.08
N PHE A 37 5.73 -3.52 -10.62
CA PHE A 37 6.50 -2.36 -11.06
C PHE A 37 7.40 -2.66 -12.27
N ASN A 38 6.95 -3.58 -13.14
CA ASN A 38 7.66 -3.95 -14.37
C ASN A 38 7.33 -3.04 -15.58
N SER A 39 6.52 -1.99 -15.41
CA SER A 39 6.13 -1.10 -16.50
C SER A 39 5.83 0.31 -15.99
N LYS A 40 6.13 1.31 -16.82
CA LYS A 40 5.79 2.73 -16.57
C LYS A 40 4.28 2.97 -16.46
N ASP A 41 3.46 2.08 -17.00
CA ASP A 41 1.99 2.17 -16.81
C ASP A 41 1.58 1.98 -15.36
N GLU A 42 2.38 1.29 -14.56
CA GLU A 42 2.13 1.11 -13.13
C GLU A 42 2.09 2.45 -12.41
N LEU A 43 2.96 3.39 -12.80
CA LEU A 43 3.02 4.75 -12.22
C LEU A 43 1.67 5.47 -12.28
N LYS A 44 0.86 5.21 -13.32
CA LYS A 44 -0.47 5.83 -13.49
C LYS A 44 -1.46 5.36 -12.43
N LYS A 45 -1.19 4.25 -11.74
CA LYS A 45 -2.02 3.73 -10.65
C LYS A 45 -1.70 4.37 -9.31
N TRP A 46 -0.61 5.14 -9.21
CA TRP A 46 -0.16 5.74 -7.96
C TRP A 46 -0.35 7.26 -7.97
N HIS A 47 -0.54 7.81 -6.78
CA HIS A 47 -0.55 9.23 -6.50
C HIS A 47 0.43 9.48 -5.35
N LEU A 48 1.37 10.39 -5.57
CA LEU A 48 2.34 10.81 -4.58
C LEU A 48 1.75 11.92 -3.74
N TYR A 49 2.01 11.87 -2.43
CA TYR A 49 1.62 12.89 -1.48
C TYR A 49 2.76 13.12 -0.48
N SER A 50 2.81 14.32 0.09
CA SER A 50 3.80 14.70 1.10
C SER A 50 3.26 15.80 2.00
N ASP A 51 3.99 16.15 3.05
CA ASP A 51 3.68 17.29 3.90
C ASP A 51 3.65 18.64 3.17
N SER A 52 4.17 18.73 1.95
CA SER A 52 4.15 19.95 1.12
C SER A 52 2.75 20.44 0.79
N GLU A 53 1.77 19.54 0.72
CA GLU A 53 0.34 19.89 0.60
C GLU A 53 -0.18 20.71 1.78
N TYR A 54 0.54 20.64 2.91
CA TYR A 54 0.22 21.33 4.15
C TYR A 54 1.28 22.37 4.55
N GLY A 55 2.18 22.74 3.63
CA GLY A 55 3.20 23.76 3.84
C GLY A 55 4.56 23.26 4.30
N GLY A 56 4.76 21.93 4.39
CA GLY A 56 6.06 21.31 4.61
C GLY A 56 6.97 21.36 3.38
N LEU A 57 8.23 20.95 3.55
CA LEU A 57 9.24 20.97 2.48
C LEU A 57 9.71 19.56 2.06
N SER A 58 8.99 18.51 2.45
CA SER A 58 9.32 17.16 1.97
C SER A 58 8.91 16.96 0.52
N SER A 59 9.65 16.12 -0.20
CA SER A 59 9.43 15.83 -1.62
C SER A 59 9.44 14.32 -1.88
N ALA A 60 8.70 13.89 -2.89
CA ALA A 60 8.58 12.49 -3.27
C ALA A 60 8.53 12.33 -4.80
N SER A 61 9.16 11.28 -5.29
CA SER A 61 9.14 10.83 -6.68
C SER A 61 8.88 9.32 -6.75
N LEU A 62 8.31 8.89 -7.87
CA LEU A 62 8.13 7.48 -8.19
C LEU A 62 8.49 7.27 -9.65
N GLU A 63 9.50 6.44 -9.89
CA GLU A 63 10.04 6.18 -11.21
C GLU A 63 10.18 4.67 -11.43
N ILE A 64 10.20 4.26 -12.70
CA ILE A 64 10.57 2.88 -13.07
C ILE A 64 11.99 2.93 -13.63
N THR A 65 12.90 2.19 -13.01
CA THR A 65 14.32 2.09 -13.41
C THR A 65 14.69 0.67 -13.79
N ASP A 66 15.65 0.53 -14.70
CA ASP A 66 16.27 -0.76 -14.99
C ASP A 66 17.03 -1.25 -13.75
N SER A 67 16.81 -2.50 -13.36
CA SER A 67 17.54 -3.07 -12.20
C SER A 67 18.99 -3.32 -12.60
N ALA A 68 19.95 -2.67 -11.92
CA ALA A 68 21.37 -2.91 -12.16
C ALA A 68 21.76 -4.32 -11.67
N ALA A 69 22.12 -5.18 -12.63
CA ALA A 69 22.89 -6.44 -12.53
C ALA A 69 22.63 -7.35 -11.31
N GLY A 70 21.90 -8.46 -11.52
CA GLY A 70 22.03 -9.66 -10.67
C GLY A 70 20.75 -10.43 -10.30
N ALA A 71 19.56 -10.00 -10.72
CA ALA A 71 18.31 -10.75 -10.49
C ALA A 71 17.40 -10.65 -11.71
N ASP A 72 16.67 -11.72 -12.02
CA ASP A 72 15.79 -11.99 -13.17
C ASP A 72 14.62 -11.00 -13.43
N THR A 73 14.77 -9.70 -13.13
CA THR A 73 13.74 -8.68 -13.31
C THR A 73 14.35 -7.43 -13.93
N SER A 74 13.94 -7.11 -15.16
CA SER A 74 14.49 -6.02 -15.97
C SER A 74 14.12 -4.62 -15.46
N LEU A 75 13.00 -4.46 -14.74
CA LEU A 75 12.46 -3.17 -14.34
C LEU A 75 11.99 -3.20 -12.88
N THR A 76 12.18 -2.09 -12.17
CA THR A 76 11.84 -1.92 -10.75
C THR A 76 11.29 -0.53 -10.47
N GLY A 77 10.36 -0.41 -9.52
CA GLY A 77 9.82 0.87 -9.09
C GLY A 77 10.68 1.47 -7.99
N VAL A 78 11.06 2.73 -8.11
CA VAL A 78 11.87 3.46 -7.13
C VAL A 78 11.01 4.57 -6.54
N PHE A 79 10.60 4.38 -5.28
CA PHE A 79 9.96 5.41 -4.47
C PHE A 79 11.04 6.14 -3.66
N SER A 80 11.30 7.40 -3.98
CA SER A 80 12.40 8.17 -3.40
C SER A 80 12.01 9.62 -3.14
N GLY A 81 12.86 10.33 -2.41
CA GLY A 81 12.67 11.75 -2.15
C GLY A 81 13.45 12.21 -0.94
N ASN A 82 13.06 13.35 -0.39
CA ASN A 82 13.70 13.97 0.77
C ASN A 82 12.66 14.30 1.84
N LEU A 83 12.93 13.91 3.08
CA LEU A 83 12.12 14.27 4.24
C LEU A 83 12.71 15.50 4.92
N SER A 84 11.89 16.53 5.11
CA SER A 84 12.31 17.75 5.77
C SER A 84 11.49 18.02 7.04
N SER A 85 12.16 18.56 8.06
CA SER A 85 11.51 19.09 9.26
C SER A 85 11.03 20.53 9.10
N ASP A 86 11.33 21.13 7.95
CA ASP A 86 11.15 22.55 7.73
C ASP A 86 9.79 22.85 7.11
N MET A 87 9.26 24.02 7.45
CA MET A 87 7.98 24.53 6.97
C MET A 87 8.21 25.84 6.24
N SER A 88 7.41 26.08 5.20
CA SER A 88 7.44 27.36 4.48
C SER A 88 7.04 28.53 5.40
N GLU A 89 7.84 29.59 5.38
CA GLU A 89 7.73 30.77 6.27
C GLU A 89 6.39 31.54 6.14
N GLY A 90 5.59 31.25 5.10
CA GLY A 90 4.28 31.87 4.84
C GLY A 90 3.07 30.92 4.93
N SER A 91 3.23 29.69 5.42
CA SER A 91 2.13 28.73 5.48
C SER A 91 1.07 29.09 6.53
N THR A 92 -0.19 29.22 6.10
CA THR A 92 -1.34 29.39 7.01
C THR A 92 -1.60 28.12 7.83
N TRP A 93 -1.15 26.96 7.34
CA TRP A 93 -1.33 25.65 7.95
C TRP A 93 -0.08 25.25 8.75
N ARG A 94 -0.12 25.37 10.08
CA ARG A 94 0.88 24.75 10.96
C ARG A 94 0.43 23.35 11.36
N ILE A 95 0.82 22.35 10.58
CA ILE A 95 0.65 20.95 10.96
C ILE A 95 1.57 20.60 12.14
N ARG A 96 1.09 19.69 13.00
CA ARG A 96 1.86 19.19 14.15
C ARG A 96 2.87 18.10 13.79
N ARG A 97 2.64 17.38 12.68
CA ARG A 97 3.51 16.31 12.18
C ARG A 97 3.93 16.67 10.75
N TYR A 98 5.21 16.95 10.58
CA TYR A 98 5.86 17.22 9.30
C TYR A 98 6.96 16.18 9.07
N GLY A 99 7.59 16.19 7.91
CA GLY A 99 8.60 15.22 7.51
C GLY A 99 7.99 13.89 7.07
N PHE A 100 6.96 13.91 6.22
CA PHE A 100 6.39 12.67 5.67
C PHE A 100 6.16 12.71 4.16
N CYS A 101 6.35 11.55 3.55
CA CYS A 101 6.08 11.30 2.14
C CYS A 101 5.35 9.96 1.98
N GLY A 102 4.53 9.82 0.95
CA GLY A 102 3.91 8.55 0.62
C GLY A 102 3.47 8.46 -0.82
N MET A 103 3.24 7.22 -1.26
CA MET A 103 2.55 6.90 -2.49
C MET A 103 1.31 6.09 -2.16
N ARG A 104 0.16 6.52 -2.68
CA ARG A 104 -1.14 5.88 -2.50
C ARG A 104 -1.66 5.42 -3.85
N SER A 105 -2.17 4.20 -3.93
CA SER A 105 -2.83 3.74 -5.13
C SER A 105 -4.12 4.53 -5.36
N LYS A 106 -4.45 4.80 -6.62
CA LYS A 106 -5.80 5.19 -7.00
C LYS A 106 -6.77 4.12 -6.52
N LYS A 107 -8.00 4.54 -6.18
CA LYS A 107 -9.03 3.58 -5.79
C LYS A 107 -9.22 2.56 -6.91
N PHE A 108 -9.27 1.28 -6.52
CA PHE A 108 -9.56 0.22 -7.46
C PHE A 108 -10.93 0.42 -8.09
N ASN A 109 -11.12 -0.09 -9.31
CA ASN A 109 -12.43 -0.08 -9.94
C ASN A 109 -13.32 -1.15 -9.28
N GLY A 110 -13.97 -0.78 -8.18
CA GLY A 110 -14.64 -1.70 -7.26
C GLY A 110 -13.72 -2.05 -6.09
N PHE A 111 -13.58 -3.34 -5.80
CA PHE A 111 -12.71 -3.85 -4.74
C PHE A 111 -11.87 -5.01 -5.26
N ILE A 112 -10.70 -5.19 -4.66
CA ILE A 112 -9.92 -6.41 -4.78
C ILE A 112 -10.34 -7.32 -3.62
N ASP A 113 -10.81 -8.51 -3.99
CA ASP A 113 -11.14 -9.58 -3.05
C ASP A 113 -9.87 -10.39 -2.72
N LEU A 114 -9.39 -10.23 -1.49
CA LEU A 114 -8.27 -10.99 -0.93
C LEU A 114 -8.70 -11.96 0.18
N ASP A 115 -9.99 -12.31 0.31
CA ASP A 115 -10.50 -13.18 1.38
C ASP A 115 -9.83 -14.56 1.42
N ALA A 116 -9.38 -15.03 0.26
CA ALA A 116 -8.66 -16.30 0.10
C ALA A 116 -7.16 -16.26 0.49
N TYR A 117 -6.63 -15.10 0.88
CA TYR A 117 -5.21 -14.89 1.15
C TYR A 117 -5.04 -14.41 2.59
N ASP A 118 -3.95 -14.84 3.23
CA ASP A 118 -3.67 -14.52 4.64
C ASP A 118 -2.52 -13.53 4.80
N THR A 119 -1.74 -13.29 3.74
CA THR A 119 -0.47 -12.56 3.82
C THR A 119 -0.30 -11.60 2.66
N ILE A 120 0.14 -10.37 2.95
CA ILE A 120 0.71 -9.48 1.94
C ILE A 120 2.21 -9.72 1.84
N ALA A 121 2.70 -10.00 0.64
CA ALA A 121 4.11 -10.14 0.35
C ALA A 121 4.60 -9.02 -0.56
N MET A 122 5.79 -8.50 -0.27
CA MET A 122 6.41 -7.41 -1.01
C MET A 122 7.88 -7.75 -1.29
N LYS A 123 8.29 -7.76 -2.55
CA LYS A 123 9.71 -7.85 -2.91
C LYS A 123 10.26 -6.43 -3.01
N ILE A 124 11.12 -6.08 -2.06
CA ILE A 124 11.57 -4.70 -1.82
C ILE A 124 13.05 -4.66 -1.44
N LYS A 125 13.67 -3.50 -1.65
CA LYS A 125 15.00 -3.13 -1.16
C LYS A 125 14.94 -1.70 -0.62
N GLY A 126 15.09 -1.55 0.69
CA GLY A 126 15.05 -0.24 1.34
C GLY A 126 16.41 0.31 1.72
N ASP A 127 16.39 1.51 2.29
CA ASP A 127 17.53 2.31 2.71
C ASP A 127 17.83 2.24 4.22
N GLY A 128 17.26 1.25 4.90
CA GLY A 128 17.35 1.08 6.36
C GLY A 128 16.31 1.88 7.16
N ARG A 129 15.49 2.73 6.52
CA ARG A 129 14.31 3.33 7.17
C ARG A 129 13.20 2.30 7.31
N CYS A 130 12.28 2.54 8.23
CA CYS A 130 11.05 1.76 8.30
C CYS A 130 9.90 2.51 7.63
N TYR A 131 9.30 1.86 6.65
CA TYR A 131 8.14 2.34 5.90
C TYR A 131 6.86 1.84 6.56
N ILE A 132 5.72 2.36 6.12
CA ILE A 132 4.40 1.96 6.57
C ILE A 132 3.61 1.49 5.35
N SER A 133 3.17 0.23 5.38
CA SER A 133 2.18 -0.30 4.45
C SER A 133 0.79 0.00 5.01
N THR A 134 -0.06 0.66 4.22
CA THR A 134 -1.47 0.84 4.56
C THR A 134 -2.35 0.06 3.59
N ILE A 135 -3.32 -0.69 4.13
CA ILE A 135 -4.44 -1.26 3.37
C ILE A 135 -5.66 -0.40 3.64
N TYR A 136 -6.38 -0.03 2.58
CA TYR A 136 -7.66 0.67 2.68
C TYR A 136 -8.78 -0.32 2.35
N THR A 137 -9.74 -0.48 3.26
CA THR A 137 -10.96 -1.25 3.04
C THR A 137 -12.16 -0.33 2.99
N GLU A 138 -13.17 -0.69 2.19
CA GLU A 138 -14.43 0.05 2.20
C GLU A 138 -15.04 0.08 3.61
N ASN A 139 -15.58 1.23 3.99
CA ASN A 139 -16.23 1.41 5.28
C ASN A 139 -17.69 0.90 5.23
N TRP A 140 -18.05 -0.04 6.11
CA TRP A 140 -19.42 -0.59 6.18
C TRP A 140 -20.34 0.25 7.08
N VAL A 141 -19.78 0.94 8.07
CA VAL A 141 -20.53 1.76 9.04
C VAL A 141 -20.12 3.21 8.86
N ASN A 142 -20.84 3.93 8.00
CA ASN A 142 -20.71 5.38 7.94
C ASN A 142 -21.47 5.99 9.12
N SER A 143 -20.77 6.63 10.05
CA SER A 143 -21.40 7.74 10.76
C SER A 143 -21.76 8.80 9.71
N PRO A 144 -22.95 9.43 9.75
CA PRO A 144 -23.30 10.48 8.80
C PRO A 144 -22.18 11.54 8.75
N GLY A 145 -21.56 11.71 7.57
CA GLY A 145 -20.44 12.64 7.37
C GLY A 145 -19.03 12.04 7.34
N GLN A 146 -18.84 10.74 7.61
CA GLN A 146 -17.56 10.07 7.41
C GLN A 146 -17.54 9.33 6.06
N GLN A 147 -16.88 9.93 5.06
CA GLN A 147 -16.63 9.33 3.74
C GLN A 147 -15.28 8.62 3.64
N GLU A 148 -14.51 8.57 4.73
CA GLU A 148 -13.15 8.02 4.73
C GLU A 148 -13.18 6.48 4.78
N ASP A 149 -12.31 5.85 3.98
CA ASP A 149 -12.10 4.40 3.99
C ASP A 149 -11.41 3.98 5.29
N ASN A 150 -11.62 2.75 5.75
CA ASN A 150 -10.91 2.23 6.93
C ASN A 150 -9.45 1.96 6.57
N SER A 151 -8.51 2.47 7.37
CA SER A 151 -7.08 2.26 7.20
C SER A 151 -6.51 1.25 8.18
N TRP A 152 -5.72 0.33 7.65
CA TRP A 152 -5.02 -0.69 8.41
C TRP A 152 -3.53 -0.59 8.11
N GLN A 153 -2.68 -0.47 9.13
CA GLN A 153 -1.26 -0.17 8.96
C GLN A 153 -0.36 -1.25 9.55
N ALA A 154 0.72 -1.55 8.85
CA ALA A 154 1.80 -2.39 9.31
C ALA A 154 3.15 -1.77 8.93
N PHE A 155 4.17 -2.03 9.74
CA PHE A 155 5.53 -1.58 9.49
C PHE A 155 6.23 -2.45 8.44
N VAL A 156 6.95 -1.79 7.54
CA VAL A 156 7.78 -2.36 6.48
C VAL A 156 9.21 -1.95 6.77
N CYS A 157 9.90 -2.75 7.58
CA CYS A 157 11.30 -2.49 7.90
C CYS A 157 12.20 -3.47 7.14
N THR A 158 13.24 -2.95 6.49
CA THR A 158 14.14 -3.75 5.67
C THR A 158 15.59 -3.43 5.98
N PRO A 159 16.51 -4.40 5.97
CA PRO A 159 17.95 -4.12 5.98
C PRO A 159 18.31 -3.20 4.82
N GLN A 160 19.26 -2.31 5.05
CA GLN A 160 19.74 -1.39 4.04
C GLN A 160 20.34 -2.15 2.84
N ASP A 161 19.99 -1.70 1.63
CA ASP A 161 20.61 -2.08 0.35
C ASP A 161 20.54 -3.58 0.01
N ARG A 162 19.56 -4.31 0.54
CA ARG A 162 19.34 -5.74 0.20
C ARG A 162 17.91 -6.01 -0.27
N TRP A 163 17.80 -6.71 -1.41
CA TRP A 163 16.52 -7.26 -1.85
C TRP A 163 16.04 -8.35 -0.91
N GLN A 164 14.77 -8.28 -0.53
CA GLN A 164 14.12 -9.29 0.29
C GLN A 164 12.62 -9.37 -0.02
N ILE A 165 12.03 -10.50 0.30
CA ILE A 165 10.58 -10.68 0.28
C ILE A 165 10.09 -10.55 1.71
N LEU A 166 9.46 -9.41 2.02
CA LEU A 166 8.78 -9.21 3.28
C LEU A 166 7.38 -9.84 3.19
N LYS A 167 6.98 -10.60 4.22
CA LYS A 167 5.66 -11.20 4.36
C LYS A 167 5.00 -10.64 5.62
N ILE A 168 3.85 -9.99 5.45
CA ILE A 168 3.07 -9.41 6.55
C ILE A 168 1.70 -10.09 6.56
N PRO A 169 1.43 -10.93 7.58
CA PRO A 169 0.09 -11.47 7.81
C PRO A 169 -0.96 -10.34 7.90
N LEU A 170 -2.16 -10.57 7.36
CA LEU A 170 -3.23 -9.58 7.37
C LEU A 170 -3.69 -9.21 8.80
N ASP A 171 -3.59 -10.15 9.74
CA ASP A 171 -3.91 -9.96 11.16
C ASP A 171 -2.86 -9.11 11.91
N HIS A 172 -1.69 -8.85 11.32
CA HIS A 172 -0.68 -7.94 11.85
C HIS A 172 -0.91 -6.48 11.41
N TYR A 173 -1.86 -6.22 10.52
CA TYR A 173 -2.24 -4.84 10.18
C TYR A 173 -3.20 -4.28 11.23
N LEU A 174 -2.78 -3.23 11.91
CA LEU A 174 -3.56 -2.61 12.98
C LEU A 174 -4.52 -1.56 12.43
N PRO A 175 -5.75 -1.45 12.94
CA PRO A 175 -6.66 -0.38 12.56
C PRO A 175 -6.10 0.97 13.00
N THR A 176 -6.10 1.94 12.11
CA THR A 176 -5.55 3.28 12.36
C THR A 176 -6.49 4.38 11.90
N TRP A 177 -6.43 5.51 12.58
CA TRP A 177 -7.10 6.75 12.19
C TRP A 177 -6.12 7.92 12.30
N ARG A 178 -5.88 8.60 11.18
CA ARG A 178 -4.95 9.76 11.09
C ARG A 178 -3.58 9.48 11.74
N GLY A 179 -3.04 8.28 11.50
CA GLY A 179 -1.74 7.85 12.01
C GLY A 179 -1.70 7.49 13.50
N ASN A 180 -2.86 7.27 14.13
CA ASN A 180 -2.95 6.73 15.48
C ASN A 180 -3.63 5.36 15.43
N VAL A 181 -3.14 4.41 16.22
CA VAL A 181 -3.76 3.09 16.37
C VAL A 181 -5.09 3.25 17.09
N ILE A 182 -6.12 2.58 16.58
CA ILE A 182 -7.43 2.52 17.22
C ILE A 182 -7.39 1.38 18.23
N GLU A 183 -7.54 1.69 19.52
CA GLU A 183 -7.64 0.72 20.61
C GLU A 183 -9.05 0.10 20.68
N ALA A 184 -9.49 -0.49 19.56
CA ALA A 184 -10.75 -1.21 19.48
C ALA A 184 -10.55 -2.50 18.69
N LYS A 185 -11.32 -3.53 19.05
CA LYS A 185 -11.34 -4.79 18.30
C LYS A 185 -12.12 -4.58 17.00
N LEU A 186 -11.41 -4.18 15.96
CA LEU A 186 -11.93 -4.05 14.60
C LEU A 186 -11.35 -5.18 13.74
N GLU A 187 -12.19 -5.74 12.88
CA GLU A 187 -11.78 -6.77 11.93
C GLU A 187 -11.69 -6.18 10.52
N MET A 188 -10.59 -6.47 9.82
CA MET A 188 -10.42 -6.09 8.44
C MET A 188 -11.38 -6.89 7.56
N ASN A 189 -11.96 -6.24 6.54
CA ASN A 189 -12.69 -6.94 5.49
C ASN A 189 -11.78 -7.13 4.26
N PRO A 190 -11.06 -8.28 4.15
CA PRO A 190 -10.12 -8.51 3.04
C PRO A 190 -10.82 -8.70 1.69
N ALA A 191 -12.13 -8.98 1.68
CA ALA A 191 -12.92 -9.06 0.44
C ALA A 191 -13.20 -7.69 -0.20
N ARG A 192 -13.03 -6.58 0.55
CA ARG A 192 -13.41 -5.22 0.14
C ARG A 192 -12.25 -4.22 0.17
N ILE A 193 -11.08 -4.63 -0.30
CA ILE A 193 -9.92 -3.73 -0.38
C ILE A 193 -10.10 -2.75 -1.54
N VAL A 194 -9.95 -1.46 -1.26
CA VAL A 194 -10.15 -0.36 -2.23
C VAL A 194 -8.84 0.31 -2.65
N GLY A 195 -7.74 0.07 -1.93
CA GLY A 195 -6.42 0.59 -2.30
C GLY A 195 -5.35 0.22 -1.27
N MET A 196 -4.10 0.59 -1.57
CA MET A 196 -2.98 0.47 -0.64
C MET A 196 -2.06 1.69 -0.72
N SER A 197 -1.20 1.88 0.27
CA SER A 197 -0.13 2.88 0.22
C SER A 197 1.17 2.36 0.82
N LEU A 198 2.27 2.99 0.42
CA LEU A 198 3.54 2.95 1.13
C LEU A 198 3.91 4.37 1.54
N SER A 199 4.24 4.58 2.80
CA SER A 199 4.64 5.89 3.32
C SER A 199 5.85 5.80 4.26
N VAL A 200 6.49 6.93 4.48
CA VAL A 200 7.65 7.08 5.36
C VAL A 200 7.56 8.43 6.05
N ASN A 201 8.04 8.50 7.28
CA ASN A 201 8.14 9.72 8.05
C ASN A 201 9.51 9.83 8.72
N ALA A 202 9.90 11.06 9.08
CA ALA A 202 11.18 11.35 9.69
C ALA A 202 11.23 10.86 11.15
N GLU A 203 10.13 10.98 11.87
CA GLU A 203 10.07 10.70 13.32
C GLU A 203 9.63 9.26 13.67
N GLY A 204 9.21 8.46 12.69
CA GLY A 204 8.73 7.10 12.93
C GLY A 204 9.75 6.03 12.63
N GLY A 205 9.52 4.85 13.20
CA GLY A 205 10.34 3.67 13.00
C GLY A 205 10.30 2.74 14.20
N VAL A 206 10.78 1.52 13.99
CA VAL A 206 11.07 0.57 15.07
C VAL A 206 12.48 0.80 15.60
N PRO A 207 12.81 0.39 16.83
CA PRO A 207 14.18 0.45 17.34
C PRO A 207 15.18 -0.18 16.36
N GLY A 208 16.23 0.57 16.02
CA GLY A 208 17.27 0.14 15.08
C GLY A 208 17.03 0.53 13.60
N ALA A 209 15.88 1.11 13.25
CA ALA A 209 15.67 1.70 11.94
C ALA A 209 16.35 3.08 11.82
N LYS A 210 16.75 3.45 10.60
CA LYS A 210 17.20 4.82 10.28
C LYS A 210 16.01 5.79 10.44
N THR A 211 16.20 6.83 11.22
CA THR A 211 15.21 7.90 11.46
C THR A 211 15.81 9.28 11.17
N GLY A 212 14.98 10.33 11.19
CA GLY A 212 15.37 11.71 10.93
C GLY A 212 15.10 12.17 9.50
N THR A 213 15.45 13.43 9.23
CA THR A 213 15.32 14.07 7.92
C THR A 213 16.32 13.51 6.90
N GLY A 214 16.25 14.01 5.66
CA GLY A 214 17.14 13.64 4.57
C GLY A 214 16.53 12.63 3.61
N ASP A 215 17.38 12.13 2.72
CA ASP A 215 16.93 11.32 1.61
C ASP A 215 16.36 9.97 2.06
N PHE A 216 15.36 9.51 1.30
CA PHE A 216 14.82 8.17 1.38
C PHE A 216 14.77 7.49 0.02
N ARG A 217 14.90 6.16 0.02
CA ARG A 217 14.80 5.36 -1.20
C ARG A 217 14.31 3.94 -0.90
N LEU A 218 13.19 3.56 -1.53
CA LEU A 218 12.61 2.23 -1.50
C LEU A 218 12.44 1.72 -2.92
N GLU A 219 13.15 0.66 -3.26
CA GLU A 219 12.92 -0.09 -4.50
C GLU A 219 11.85 -1.16 -4.25
N VAL A 220 10.88 -1.25 -5.15
CA VAL A 220 9.76 -2.19 -5.11
C VAL A 220 9.67 -2.90 -6.46
N ASP A 221 9.68 -4.22 -6.43
CA ASP A 221 9.47 -5.05 -7.63
C ASP A 221 7.98 -5.39 -7.77
N TRP A 222 7.40 -6.00 -6.74
CA TRP A 222 5.99 -6.36 -6.73
C TRP A 222 5.39 -6.38 -5.33
N ILE A 223 4.06 -6.32 -5.29
CA ILE A 223 3.22 -6.53 -4.12
C ILE A 223 2.19 -7.60 -4.48
N LYS A 224 2.15 -8.68 -3.70
CA LYS A 224 1.27 -9.84 -3.88
C LYS A 224 0.47 -10.12 -2.62
N ALA A 225 -0.68 -10.76 -2.78
CA ALA A 225 -1.32 -11.53 -1.74
C ALA A 225 -0.86 -12.99 -1.85
N LEU A 226 -0.54 -13.64 -0.73
CA LEU A 226 -0.16 -15.05 -0.64
C LEU A 226 -1.15 -15.79 0.25
N ARG A 227 -1.44 -17.03 -0.13
CA ARG A 227 -2.04 -18.02 0.75
C ARG A 227 -0.91 -18.89 1.29
N THR A 228 -0.66 -18.83 2.59
CA THR A 228 0.45 -19.54 3.23
C THR A 228 0.01 -20.84 3.92
N VAL A 229 -1.29 -21.17 3.84
CA VAL A 229 -1.91 -22.41 4.32
C VAL A 229 -2.31 -23.34 3.18
#